data_AF-A0A1V3IID0-F1
#
_entry.id   AF-A0A1V3IID0-F1
#
_cell.length_a   1.000
_cell.length_b   1.000
_cell.length_c   1.000
_cell.angle_alpha   90.00
_cell.angle_beta   90.00
_cell.angle_gamma   90.00
#
_symmetry.space_group_name_H-M   'P 1'
#
loop_
_entity.id
_entity.type
_entity.pdbx_description
1 polymer ?
#
loop_
_entity_poly.entity_id
_entity_poly.type
_entity_poly.pdbx_seq_one_letter_code
_entity_poly.pdbx_strand_id
1 'polypeptide(L)'
;MKCEEYKGKFDSIFQKIGTETASIWKGEKWSNYLDALNYVSFIRGQEVRVKLEFIRDRVKAAVYVGNYRLDYRNYFSKEISFGAFKSEAKIAQDLLNRLELNSLNEKVVNILEARKKSNENKENEKYRIELFKKFIPFKEGYNGKLYAKPKNDVSIEFEPHANILEIRGDTELLIAICANIKQLL
;
A
#
# COMPACT_ATOMS: atom_id res chain seq x y z
N MET A 1 -28.69 -2.10 19.08
CA MET A 1 -28.05 -0.98 18.32
C MET A 1 -28.67 -0.90 16.94
N LYS A 2 -28.68 0.24 16.23
CA LYS A 2 -29.30 0.32 14.90
C LYS A 2 -28.64 -0.63 13.89
N CYS A 3 -27.36 -0.92 14.07
CA CYS A 3 -26.61 -1.87 13.27
C CYS A 3 -27.19 -3.29 13.36
N GLU A 4 -27.75 -3.70 14.50
CA GLU A 4 -28.42 -5.00 14.66
C GLU A 4 -29.78 -5.01 13.96
N GLU A 5 -30.53 -3.90 14.06
CA GLU A 5 -31.83 -3.72 13.39
C GLU A 5 -31.70 -3.73 11.86
N TYR A 6 -30.68 -3.05 11.33
CA TYR A 6 -30.47 -2.91 9.89
C TYR A 6 -29.59 -4.02 9.28
N LYS A 7 -29.05 -4.95 10.08
CA LYS A 7 -28.14 -6.00 9.60
C LYS A 7 -28.74 -6.81 8.45
N GLY A 8 -29.95 -7.36 8.64
CA GLY A 8 -30.60 -8.19 7.60
C GLY A 8 -30.83 -7.42 6.28
N LYS A 9 -31.18 -6.14 6.38
CA LYS A 9 -31.33 -5.24 5.22
C LYS A 9 -30.00 -5.08 4.48
N PHE A 10 -28.92 -4.78 5.20
CA PHE A 10 -27.62 -4.61 4.55
C PHE A 10 -27.00 -5.92 4.07
N ASP A 11 -27.26 -7.05 4.74
CA ASP A 11 -26.87 -8.38 4.24
C ASP A 11 -27.52 -8.65 2.88
N SER A 12 -28.81 -8.35 2.71
CA SER A 12 -29.51 -8.47 1.42
C SER A 12 -28.94 -7.52 0.36
N ILE A 13 -28.64 -6.26 0.73
CA ILE A 13 -28.02 -5.29 -0.17
C ILE A 13 -26.65 -5.77 -0.66
N PHE A 14 -25.81 -6.27 0.23
CA PHE A 14 -24.46 -6.75 -0.12
C PHE A 14 -24.48 -8.07 -0.88
N GLN A 15 -25.50 -8.91 -0.72
CA GLN A 15 -25.74 -10.04 -1.63
C GLN A 15 -25.99 -9.57 -3.07
N LYS A 16 -26.86 -8.56 -3.27
CA LYS A 16 -27.14 -7.98 -4.59
C LYS A 16 -25.90 -7.34 -5.22
N ILE A 17 -25.18 -6.53 -4.43
CA ILE A 17 -23.89 -5.94 -4.85
C ILE A 17 -22.90 -7.04 -5.22
N GLY A 18 -22.83 -8.12 -4.45
CA GLY A 18 -21.98 -9.26 -4.73
C GLY A 18 -22.28 -9.91 -6.07
N THR A 19 -23.56 -10.10 -6.40
CA THR A 19 -23.98 -10.58 -7.73
C THR A 19 -23.55 -9.62 -8.85
N GLU A 20 -23.81 -8.32 -8.70
CA GLU A 20 -23.49 -7.31 -9.73
C GLU A 20 -21.98 -7.12 -9.96
N THR A 21 -21.18 -7.32 -8.92
CA THR A 21 -19.71 -7.11 -8.96
C THR A 21 -18.91 -8.40 -9.04
N ALA A 22 -19.58 -9.55 -9.16
CA ALA A 22 -18.99 -10.90 -9.10
C ALA A 22 -18.06 -11.08 -7.88
N SER A 23 -18.53 -10.65 -6.70
CA SER A 23 -17.78 -10.71 -5.45
C SER A 23 -18.63 -11.25 -4.31
N ILE A 24 -17.99 -11.75 -3.25
CA ILE A 24 -18.66 -12.27 -2.06
C ILE A 24 -18.36 -11.32 -0.90
N TRP A 25 -19.42 -10.77 -0.32
CA TRP A 25 -19.32 -9.86 0.82
C TRP A 25 -19.76 -10.54 2.10
N LYS A 26 -18.92 -10.48 3.12
CA LYS A 26 -19.20 -11.01 4.45
C LYS A 26 -19.45 -9.86 5.43
N GLY A 27 -20.64 -9.87 6.04
CA GLY A 27 -21.00 -8.94 7.09
C GLY A 27 -20.33 -9.31 8.42
N GLU A 28 -19.64 -8.35 9.04
CA GLU A 28 -18.96 -8.48 10.31
C GLU A 28 -19.36 -7.35 11.25
N LYS A 29 -19.49 -7.65 12.56
CA LYS A 29 -19.75 -6.62 13.57
C LYS A 29 -18.47 -5.79 13.75
N TRP A 30 -18.54 -4.47 13.56
CA TRP A 30 -17.35 -3.60 13.67
C TRP A 30 -16.78 -3.60 15.10
N SER A 31 -17.65 -3.38 16.09
CA SER A 31 -17.30 -3.31 17.51
C SER A 31 -18.55 -3.51 18.37
N ASN A 32 -18.37 -3.84 19.64
CA ASN A 32 -19.46 -3.85 20.62
C ASN A 32 -19.87 -2.44 21.09
N TYR A 33 -19.09 -1.41 20.75
CA TYR A 33 -19.28 -0.04 21.25
C TYR A 33 -19.65 0.99 20.18
N LEU A 34 -19.61 0.60 18.91
CA LEU A 34 -19.91 1.47 17.78
C LEU A 34 -21.12 0.93 17.03
N ASP A 35 -22.07 1.82 16.76
CA ASP A 35 -23.26 1.53 15.96
C ASP A 35 -22.87 1.48 14.47
N ALA A 36 -22.17 0.42 14.09
CA ALA A 36 -21.60 0.26 12.76
C ALA A 36 -21.56 -1.21 12.30
N LEU A 37 -21.66 -1.41 10.97
CA LEU A 37 -21.47 -2.68 10.29
C LEU A 37 -20.23 -2.62 9.39
N ASN A 38 -19.55 -3.74 9.26
CA ASN A 38 -18.51 -3.95 8.24
C ASN A 38 -18.98 -4.96 7.23
N TYR A 39 -18.63 -4.73 5.97
CA TYR A 39 -18.70 -5.71 4.92
C TYR A 39 -17.33 -5.86 4.29
N VAL A 40 -16.83 -7.09 4.24
CA VAL A 40 -15.50 -7.40 3.72
C VAL A 40 -15.62 -8.32 2.53
N SER A 41 -14.85 -8.04 1.48
CA SER A 41 -14.66 -8.92 0.33
C SER A 41 -13.19 -9.05 -0.01
N PHE A 42 -12.85 -10.07 -0.79
CA PHE A 42 -11.51 -10.28 -1.32
C PHE A 42 -11.58 -10.32 -2.84
N ILE A 43 -10.93 -9.35 -3.47
CA ILE A 43 -10.85 -9.25 -4.92
C ILE A 43 -9.39 -9.50 -5.28
N ARG A 44 -9.12 -10.58 -6.04
CA ARG A 44 -7.73 -10.98 -6.39
C ARG A 44 -6.79 -11.07 -5.18
N GLY A 45 -7.31 -11.54 -4.04
CA GLY A 45 -6.56 -11.62 -2.78
C GLY A 45 -6.36 -10.29 -2.04
N GLN A 46 -6.81 -9.16 -2.60
CA GLN A 46 -6.82 -7.87 -1.90
C GLN A 46 -8.13 -7.70 -1.13
N GLU A 47 -8.01 -7.46 0.17
CA GLU A 47 -9.13 -7.11 1.04
C GLU A 47 -9.73 -5.76 0.61
N VAL A 48 -11.06 -5.74 0.48
CA VAL A 48 -11.88 -4.54 0.35
C VAL A 48 -12.85 -4.49 1.51
N ARG A 49 -12.93 -3.34 2.20
CA ARG A 49 -13.83 -3.15 3.33
C ARG A 49 -14.79 -1.99 3.06
N VAL A 50 -16.07 -2.21 3.34
CA VAL A 50 -17.07 -1.15 3.44
C VAL A 50 -17.52 -1.04 4.89
N LYS A 51 -17.32 0.12 5.49
CA LYS A 51 -17.84 0.47 6.81
C LYS A 51 -19.14 1.24 6.64
N LEU A 52 -20.17 0.85 7.40
CA LEU A 52 -21.43 1.56 7.51
C LEU A 52 -21.60 2.05 8.95
N GLU A 53 -21.67 3.35 9.16
CA GLU A 53 -21.87 3.98 10.45
C GLU A 53 -23.25 4.61 10.54
N PHE A 54 -24.02 4.25 11.56
CA PHE A 54 -25.39 4.68 11.76
C PHE A 54 -25.43 5.93 12.64
N ILE A 55 -25.82 7.07 12.06
CA ILE A 55 -25.87 8.36 12.75
C ILE A 55 -27.28 8.91 12.63
N ARG A 56 -28.07 8.81 13.72
CA ARG A 56 -29.49 9.21 13.75
C ARG A 56 -30.26 8.53 12.62
N ASP A 57 -30.77 9.28 11.65
CA ASP A 57 -31.55 8.84 10.49
C ASP A 57 -30.69 8.62 9.24
N ARG A 58 -29.37 8.75 9.33
CA ARG A 58 -28.42 8.62 8.23
C ARG A 58 -27.47 7.46 8.42
N VAL A 59 -26.96 6.97 7.30
CA VAL A 59 -25.86 6.02 7.24
C VAL A 59 -24.70 6.68 6.49
N LYS A 60 -23.54 6.74 7.14
CA LYS A 60 -22.27 7.05 6.48
C LYS A 60 -21.66 5.76 6.00
N ALA A 61 -21.38 5.68 4.69
CA ALA A 61 -20.76 4.52 4.09
C ALA A 61 -19.38 4.90 3.57
N ALA A 62 -18.34 4.18 4.00
CA ALA A 62 -16.98 4.40 3.56
C ALA A 62 -16.38 3.09 3.02
N VAL A 63 -15.80 3.14 1.83
CA VAL A 63 -15.05 2.02 1.24
C VAL A 63 -13.56 2.24 1.41
N TYR A 64 -12.83 1.16 1.64
CA TYR A 64 -11.38 1.12 1.77
C TYR A 64 -10.84 -0.04 0.94
N VAL A 65 -9.91 0.26 0.04
CA VAL A 65 -9.17 -0.72 -0.77
C VAL A 65 -7.68 -0.48 -0.51
N GLY A 66 -7.00 -1.51 -0.01
CA GLY A 66 -5.60 -1.43 0.37
C GLY A 66 -5.36 -0.85 1.77
N ASN A 67 -4.10 -0.54 2.06
CA ASN A 67 -3.61 -0.06 3.34
C ASN A 67 -2.95 1.32 3.14
N TYR A 68 -3.46 2.34 3.82
CA TYR A 68 -2.99 3.71 3.66
C TYR A 68 -1.49 3.91 3.95
N ARG A 69 -0.89 3.09 4.82
CA ARG A 69 0.54 3.16 5.14
C ARG A 69 1.41 2.47 4.10
N LEU A 70 0.97 1.32 3.62
CA LEU A 70 1.75 0.49 2.71
C LEU A 70 1.61 0.95 1.24
N ASP A 71 0.39 1.36 0.87
CA ASP A 71 0.05 1.66 -0.52
C ASP A 71 0.14 3.16 -0.85
N TYR A 72 0.25 4.02 0.17
CA TYR A 72 0.39 5.47 0.06
C TYR A 72 -0.59 6.06 -0.99
N ARG A 73 -0.12 6.75 -2.03
CA ARG A 73 -1.00 7.36 -3.05
C ARG A 73 -1.87 6.37 -3.84
N ASN A 74 -1.62 5.06 -3.72
CA ASN A 74 -2.38 4.04 -4.45
C ASN A 74 -3.54 3.47 -3.63
N TYR A 75 -3.63 3.73 -2.31
CA TYR A 75 -4.81 3.31 -1.55
C TYR A 75 -6.04 4.05 -2.07
N PHE A 76 -7.18 3.38 -2.10
CA PHE A 76 -8.45 4.02 -2.45
C PHE A 76 -9.36 4.04 -1.24
N SER A 77 -9.91 5.22 -0.94
CA SER A 77 -11.05 5.34 -0.05
C SER A 77 -12.04 6.37 -0.58
N LYS A 78 -13.31 6.15 -0.27
CA LYS A 78 -14.38 7.09 -0.59
C LYS A 78 -15.45 6.99 0.48
N GLU A 79 -16.08 8.11 0.79
CA GLU A 79 -17.19 8.19 1.74
C GLU A 79 -18.40 8.82 1.07
N ILE A 80 -19.58 8.28 1.36
CA ILE A 80 -20.87 8.87 1.02
C ILE A 80 -21.81 8.83 2.23
N SER A 81 -22.91 9.57 2.15
CA SER A 81 -24.00 9.49 3.12
C SER A 81 -25.34 9.35 2.41
N PHE A 82 -26.26 8.62 3.05
CA PHE A 82 -27.66 8.47 2.61
C PHE A 82 -28.59 8.23 3.81
N GLY A 83 -29.90 8.40 3.61
CA GLY A 83 -30.89 8.16 4.66
C GLY A 83 -31.07 6.66 4.94
N ALA A 84 -31.19 6.28 6.22
CA ALA A 84 -31.35 4.89 6.66
C ALA A 84 -32.66 4.26 6.16
N PHE A 85 -33.70 5.09 5.97
CA PHE A 85 -35.03 4.68 5.50
C PHE A 85 -35.14 4.54 3.97
N LYS A 86 -34.08 4.84 3.21
CA LYS A 86 -34.06 4.68 1.76
C LYS A 86 -34.29 3.20 1.39
N SER A 87 -34.97 2.95 0.26
CA SER A 87 -35.19 1.57 -0.20
C SER A 87 -33.88 0.87 -0.54
N GLU A 88 -33.84 -0.46 -0.39
CA GLU A 88 -32.64 -1.26 -0.65
C GLU A 88 -32.07 -1.03 -2.05
N ALA A 89 -32.92 -1.03 -3.08
CA ALA A 89 -32.50 -0.79 -4.45
C ALA A 89 -31.80 0.57 -4.63
N LYS A 90 -32.33 1.62 -4.01
CA LYS A 90 -31.73 2.95 -4.06
C LYS A 90 -30.45 3.06 -3.24
N ILE A 91 -30.28 2.24 -2.19
CA ILE A 91 -29.03 2.17 -1.43
C ILE A 91 -27.97 1.38 -2.22
N ALA A 92 -28.34 0.25 -2.81
CA ALA A 92 -27.45 -0.54 -3.66
C ALA A 92 -26.89 0.31 -4.80
N GLN A 93 -27.73 1.09 -5.48
CA GLN A 93 -27.29 2.03 -6.52
C GLN A 93 -26.38 3.15 -6.00
N ASP A 94 -26.62 3.67 -4.79
CA ASP A 94 -25.70 4.62 -4.15
C ASP A 94 -24.33 3.98 -3.88
N LEU A 95 -24.31 2.74 -3.38
CA LEU A 95 -23.08 2.02 -3.09
C LEU A 95 -22.32 1.68 -4.39
N LEU A 96 -23.01 1.18 -5.41
CA LEU A 96 -22.38 0.84 -6.69
C LEU A 96 -21.81 2.08 -7.40
N ASN A 97 -22.59 3.16 -7.51
CA ASN A 97 -22.23 4.29 -8.36
C ASN A 97 -21.53 5.42 -7.59
N ARG A 98 -22.06 5.82 -6.43
CA ARG A 98 -21.52 6.96 -5.66
C ARG A 98 -20.35 6.54 -4.79
N LEU A 99 -20.42 5.36 -4.17
CA LEU A 99 -19.29 4.77 -3.44
C LEU A 99 -18.33 3.99 -4.37
N GLU A 100 -18.66 3.90 -5.67
CA GLU A 100 -17.82 3.32 -6.73
C GLU A 100 -17.52 1.82 -6.56
N LEU A 101 -18.42 1.04 -5.93
CA LEU A 101 -18.19 -0.40 -5.77
C LEU A 101 -18.16 -1.16 -7.12
N ASN A 102 -18.74 -0.59 -8.18
CA ASN A 102 -18.66 -1.15 -9.54
C ASN A 102 -17.25 -1.10 -10.16
N SER A 103 -16.36 -0.25 -9.63
CA SER A 103 -15.00 -0.04 -10.16
C SER A 103 -13.91 -0.69 -9.31
N LEU A 104 -14.27 -1.49 -8.28
CA LEU A 104 -13.30 -2.04 -7.32
C LEU A 104 -12.20 -2.89 -7.96
N ASN A 105 -12.53 -3.65 -9.01
CA ASN A 105 -11.54 -4.44 -9.73
C ASN A 105 -10.40 -3.57 -10.28
N GLU A 106 -10.72 -2.41 -10.85
CA GLU A 106 -9.73 -1.45 -11.35
C GLU A 106 -8.89 -0.89 -10.21
N LYS A 107 -9.53 -0.47 -9.10
CA LYS A 107 -8.82 0.06 -7.92
C LYS A 107 -7.85 -0.98 -7.34
N VAL A 108 -8.27 -2.24 -7.27
CA VAL A 108 -7.44 -3.34 -6.80
C VAL A 108 -6.27 -3.62 -7.74
N VAL A 109 -6.50 -3.63 -9.06
CA VAL A 109 -5.43 -3.82 -10.05
C VAL A 109 -4.35 -2.74 -9.88
N ASN A 110 -4.73 -1.47 -9.77
CA ASN A 110 -3.79 -0.36 -9.58
C ASN A 110 -2.90 -0.55 -8.34
N ILE A 111 -3.48 -1.02 -7.22
CA ILE A 111 -2.72 -1.30 -5.99
C ILE A 111 -1.75 -2.46 -6.19
N LEU A 112 -2.21 -3.56 -6.79
CA LEU A 112 -1.38 -4.74 -7.00
C LEU A 112 -0.21 -4.45 -7.94
N GLU A 113 -0.44 -3.68 -9.01
CA GLU A 113 0.61 -3.23 -9.92
C GLU A 113 1.63 -2.31 -9.24
N ALA A 114 1.15 -1.34 -8.45
CA ALA A 114 2.02 -0.45 -7.69
C ALA A 114 2.91 -1.22 -6.69
N ARG A 115 2.34 -2.22 -6.00
CA ARG A 115 3.10 -3.10 -5.10
C ARG A 115 4.12 -3.94 -5.85
N LYS A 116 3.74 -4.52 -7.00
CA LYS A 116 4.65 -5.31 -7.84
C LYS A 116 5.86 -4.46 -8.25
N LYS A 117 5.62 -3.26 -8.81
CA LYS A 117 6.68 -2.32 -9.18
C LYS A 117 7.55 -1.92 -7.99
N SER A 118 6.95 -1.68 -6.82
CA SER A 118 7.72 -1.37 -5.61
C SER A 118 8.59 -2.55 -5.18
N ASN A 119 8.12 -3.79 -5.31
CA ASN A 119 8.90 -4.97 -4.94
C ASN A 119 10.05 -5.21 -5.92
N GLU A 120 9.78 -5.10 -7.23
CA GLU A 120 10.82 -5.20 -8.27
C GLU A 120 11.93 -4.16 -8.06
N ASN A 121 11.57 -2.91 -7.72
CA ASN A 121 12.55 -1.88 -7.41
C ASN A 121 13.40 -2.22 -6.18
N LYS A 122 12.77 -2.74 -5.11
CA LYS A 122 13.48 -3.15 -3.88
C LYS A 122 14.38 -4.35 -4.13
N GLU A 123 13.95 -5.32 -4.93
CA GLU A 123 14.76 -6.49 -5.29
C GLU A 123 15.95 -6.09 -6.14
N ASN A 124 15.75 -5.23 -7.15
CA ASN A 124 16.84 -4.68 -7.96
C ASN A 124 17.84 -3.90 -7.13
N GLU A 125 17.37 -3.08 -6.20
CA GLU A 125 18.23 -2.33 -5.28
C GLU A 125 19.05 -3.26 -4.38
N LYS A 126 18.40 -4.26 -3.75
CA LYS A 126 19.10 -5.29 -2.96
C LYS A 126 20.14 -6.01 -3.78
N TYR A 127 19.81 -6.42 -5.00
CA TYR A 127 20.74 -7.10 -5.90
C TYR A 127 21.97 -6.25 -6.19
N ARG A 128 21.79 -4.95 -6.49
CA ARG A 128 22.91 -4.01 -6.72
C ARG A 128 23.77 -3.85 -5.47
N ILE A 129 23.16 -3.70 -4.30
CA ILE A 129 23.86 -3.61 -3.02
C ILE A 129 24.70 -4.87 -2.76
N GLU A 130 24.12 -6.05 -2.95
CA GLU A 130 24.81 -7.32 -2.74
C GLU A 130 25.96 -7.54 -3.74
N LEU A 131 25.81 -7.08 -4.99
CA LEU A 131 26.95 -7.03 -5.92
C LEU A 131 28.05 -6.08 -5.42
N PHE A 132 27.68 -4.89 -4.95
CA PHE A 132 28.64 -3.90 -4.47
C PHE A 132 29.45 -4.41 -3.27
N LYS A 133 28.80 -5.13 -2.36
CA LYS A 133 29.43 -5.81 -1.20
C LYS A 133 30.45 -6.89 -1.59
N LYS A 134 30.43 -7.42 -2.82
CA LYS A 134 31.45 -8.38 -3.29
C LYS A 134 32.80 -7.73 -3.60
N PHE A 135 32.82 -6.44 -3.93
CA PHE A 135 34.05 -5.74 -4.32
C PHE A 135 34.81 -5.18 -3.12
N ILE A 136 34.09 -4.72 -2.09
CA ILE A 136 34.65 -4.12 -0.89
C ILE A 136 33.89 -4.68 0.31
N PRO A 137 34.57 -5.02 1.42
CA PRO A 137 33.95 -5.55 2.64
C PRO A 137 33.17 -4.45 3.39
N PHE A 138 32.08 -4.00 2.79
CA PHE A 138 31.18 -3.01 3.37
C PHE A 138 30.44 -3.56 4.59
N LYS A 139 30.26 -2.69 5.59
CA LYS A 139 29.32 -2.85 6.68
C LYS A 139 28.09 -1.98 6.42
N GLU A 140 26.93 -2.43 6.87
CA GLU A 140 25.72 -1.63 6.81
C GLU A 140 25.76 -0.54 7.89
N GLY A 141 25.57 0.70 7.47
CA GLY A 141 25.39 1.87 8.30
C GLY A 141 23.92 2.28 8.42
N TYR A 142 23.68 3.48 8.94
CA TYR A 142 22.33 4.02 9.08
C TYR A 142 21.69 4.29 7.71
N ASN A 143 20.36 4.14 7.60
CA ASN A 143 19.58 4.34 6.38
C ASN A 143 20.06 3.54 5.15
N GLY A 144 20.62 2.34 5.35
CA GLY A 144 21.03 1.48 4.24
C GLY A 144 22.30 1.93 3.50
N LYS A 145 23.00 2.95 4.03
CA LYS A 145 24.34 3.34 3.57
C LYS A 145 25.32 2.20 3.83
N LEU A 146 26.27 2.01 2.93
CA LEU A 146 27.34 1.05 3.07
C LEU A 146 28.64 1.78 3.44
N TYR A 147 29.36 1.26 4.41
CA TYR A 147 30.59 1.86 4.92
C TYR A 147 31.73 0.86 5.00
N ALA A 148 32.92 1.23 4.53
CA ALA A 148 34.13 0.43 4.67
C ALA A 148 35.31 1.29 5.13
N LYS A 149 36.11 0.74 6.05
CA LYS A 149 37.42 1.26 6.47
C LYS A 149 38.48 0.21 6.19
N PRO A 150 39.02 0.13 4.96
CA PRO A 150 40.05 -0.84 4.64
C PRO A 150 41.39 -0.53 5.33
N LYS A 151 41.65 0.74 5.68
CA LYS A 151 42.84 1.22 6.41
C LYS A 151 42.46 2.42 7.30
N ASN A 152 43.33 2.79 8.26
CA ASN A 152 43.04 3.84 9.25
C ASN A 152 42.61 5.18 8.64
N ASP A 153 43.25 5.60 7.55
CA ASP A 153 42.99 6.89 6.91
C ASP A 153 42.14 6.78 5.63
N VAL A 154 41.62 5.60 5.34
CA VAL A 154 40.80 5.34 4.15
C VAL A 154 39.38 5.01 4.57
N SER A 155 38.41 5.78 4.05
CA SER A 155 37.00 5.48 4.22
C SER A 155 36.28 5.48 2.89
N ILE A 156 35.40 4.50 2.72
CA ILE A 156 34.55 4.37 1.54
C ILE A 156 33.11 4.35 2.03
N GLU A 157 32.30 5.26 1.52
CA GLU A 157 30.87 5.33 1.78
C GLU A 157 30.12 5.19 0.45
N PHE A 158 29.13 4.30 0.40
CA PHE A 158 28.23 4.18 -0.72
C PHE A 158 26.79 4.39 -0.24
N GLU A 159 26.08 5.33 -0.86
CA GLU A 159 24.67 5.59 -0.65
C GLU A 159 23.87 5.02 -1.83
N PRO A 160 23.26 3.82 -1.70
CA PRO A 160 22.64 3.14 -2.83
C PRO A 160 21.47 3.91 -3.43
N HIS A 161 20.69 4.58 -2.57
CA HIS A 161 19.50 5.34 -2.98
C HIS A 161 19.82 6.55 -3.85
N ALA A 162 20.89 7.29 -3.51
CA ALA A 162 21.35 8.45 -4.29
C ALA A 162 22.36 8.06 -5.37
N ASN A 163 22.82 6.80 -5.38
CA ASN A 163 23.89 6.29 -6.22
C ASN A 163 25.18 7.14 -6.09
N ILE A 164 25.56 7.47 -4.86
CA ILE A 164 26.75 8.26 -4.54
C ILE A 164 27.80 7.35 -3.92
N LEU A 165 29.01 7.36 -4.48
CA LEU A 165 30.19 6.71 -3.91
C LEU A 165 31.19 7.79 -3.50
N GLU A 166 31.55 7.81 -2.21
CA GLU A 166 32.56 8.70 -1.66
C GLU A 166 33.76 7.88 -1.17
N ILE A 167 34.96 8.23 -1.65
CA ILE A 167 36.22 7.63 -1.20
C ILE A 167 37.08 8.75 -0.63
N ARG A 168 37.47 8.61 0.64
CA ARG A 168 38.43 9.48 1.32
C ARG A 168 39.70 8.68 1.61
N GLY A 169 40.86 9.29 1.42
CA GLY A 169 42.16 8.67 1.60
C GLY A 169 43.30 9.66 1.36
N ASP A 170 44.53 9.16 1.43
CA ASP A 170 45.71 9.92 1.04
C ASP A 170 45.76 10.22 -0.48
N THR A 171 46.60 11.18 -0.85
CA THR A 171 46.74 11.65 -2.24
C THR A 171 47.18 10.53 -3.18
N GLU A 172 48.04 9.61 -2.74
CA GLU A 172 48.55 8.52 -3.59
C GLU A 172 47.44 7.55 -3.99
N LEU A 173 46.59 7.16 -3.03
CA LEU A 173 45.43 6.32 -3.27
C LEU A 173 44.45 7.02 -4.22
N LEU A 174 44.14 8.29 -3.98
CA LEU A 174 43.20 9.04 -4.83
C LEU A 174 43.72 9.19 -6.26
N ILE A 175 45.02 9.45 -6.45
CA ILE A 175 45.66 9.46 -7.78
C ILE A 175 45.53 8.09 -8.45
N ALA A 176 45.81 7.01 -7.73
CA ALA A 176 45.70 5.66 -8.27
C ALA A 176 44.26 5.31 -8.70
N ILE A 177 43.26 5.70 -7.89
CA ILE A 177 41.84 5.52 -8.23
C ILE A 177 41.50 6.32 -9.48
N CYS A 178 41.85 7.61 -9.55
CA CYS A 178 41.60 8.45 -10.72
C CYS A 178 42.28 7.90 -11.99
N ALA A 179 43.51 7.38 -11.87
CA ALA A 179 44.22 6.78 -13.00
C ALA A 179 43.52 5.53 -13.53
N ASN A 180 42.98 4.68 -12.65
CA ASN A 180 42.20 3.49 -13.06
C ASN A 180 40.84 3.88 -13.65
N ILE A 181 40.13 4.85 -13.05
CA ILE A 181 38.85 5.34 -13.59
C ILE A 181 39.06 5.93 -14.99
N LYS A 182 40.16 6.67 -15.22
CA LYS A 182 40.51 7.22 -16.53
C LYS A 182 40.67 6.14 -17.61
N GLN A 183 41.03 4.90 -17.26
CA GLN A 183 41.13 3.80 -18.23
C GLN A 183 39.76 3.22 -18.63
N LEU A 184 38.70 3.53 -17.87
CA LEU A 184 37.33 3.05 -18.08
C LEU A 184 36.44 4.09 -18.79
N LEU A 185 36.93 5.33 -18.95
CA LEU A 185 36.27 6.45 -19.62
C LEU A 185 36.84 6.64 -21.02
#